data_AF-A0A7G2FQ07-F1
#
_entry.id   AF-A0A7G2FQ07-F1
#
_cell.length_a   1.000
_cell.length_b   1.000
_cell.length_c   1.000
_cell.angle_alpha   90.00
_cell.angle_beta   90.00
_cell.angle_gamma   90.00
#
_symmetry.space_group_name_H-M   'P 1'
#
loop_
_entity.id
_entity.type
_entity.pdbx_description
1 polymer ?
#
loop_
_entity_poly.entity_id
_entity_poly.type
_entity_poly.pdbx_seq_one_letter_code
_entity_poly.pdbx_strand_id
1 'polypeptide(L)'
;MAVVQANNLLEDQSQVESGPLTTLSSSGPYGTFVGVYDGHGGPETSRFVNDHLFHHLKRFAAEQDSMSVDVIRKAYEATEEGFLGVVAKQWAVKPHIAAVGSCCLIGVVCDGKLYVANVGDSRAVLGKVIKATGEVNALQLSAEHNVSIESVRQEMHSLHPDDSHIVVLKHNVWRVKGIIQVSRSIGDVYLKKSEFNKEPLYTKYRLREPMKRPILSWEPSITVHDLQPDDQFLIYASDGLWEQLSNQEAVEIVQNHPRNGIARRLVKAALQEAAKKREMRYSDLNKIERGVRRHFHDDITVVVLFLDTNLLSRASSLKTPSVSIRGGGITLPKKL
;
A
#
# COMPACT_ATOMS: atom_id res chain seq x y z
N MET A 1 -6.95 13.06 0.01
CA MET A 1 -7.10 11.69 -0.50
C MET A 1 -8.00 11.69 -1.75
N ALA A 2 -7.73 10.82 -2.71
CA ALA A 2 -8.56 10.57 -3.89
C ALA A 2 -8.46 9.10 -4.31
N VAL A 3 -9.51 8.58 -4.92
CA VAL A 3 -9.55 7.22 -5.48
C VAL A 3 -10.27 7.23 -6.82
N VAL A 4 -9.83 6.42 -7.78
CA VAL A 4 -10.58 6.08 -9.00
C VAL A 4 -10.55 4.58 -9.22
N GLN A 5 -11.70 4.03 -9.60
CA GLN A 5 -11.88 2.61 -9.86
C GLN A 5 -11.71 2.31 -11.37
N ALA A 6 -10.88 1.34 -11.69
CA ALA A 6 -10.73 0.69 -13.00
C ALA A 6 -11.30 -0.72 -13.01
N ASN A 7 -11.11 -1.49 -11.93
CA ASN A 7 -11.56 -2.87 -11.81
C ASN A 7 -13.10 -2.97 -11.71
N ASN A 8 -13.66 -4.17 -11.88
CA ASN A 8 -15.10 -4.41 -11.69
C ASN A 8 -15.56 -4.10 -10.26
N LEU A 9 -14.73 -4.48 -9.28
CA LEU A 9 -14.82 -4.10 -7.88
C LEU A 9 -13.64 -3.19 -7.58
N LEU A 10 -13.82 -2.16 -6.76
CA LEU A 10 -12.70 -1.37 -6.26
C LEU A 10 -11.94 -2.24 -5.24
N GLU A 11 -10.72 -2.64 -5.59
CA GLU A 11 -9.87 -3.48 -4.75
C GLU A 11 -9.02 -2.64 -3.80
N ASP A 12 -8.62 -1.45 -4.25
CA ASP A 12 -7.93 -0.44 -3.45
C ASP A 12 -8.72 0.02 -2.22
N GLN A 13 -8.01 0.18 -1.10
CA GLN A 13 -8.48 0.81 0.13
C GLN A 13 -7.44 1.84 0.63
N SER A 14 -7.89 2.80 1.42
CA SER A 14 -7.00 3.76 2.09
C SER A 14 -7.57 4.24 3.41
N GLN A 15 -6.71 4.75 4.27
CA GLN A 15 -7.12 5.37 5.52
C GLN A 15 -6.15 6.46 5.97
N VAL A 16 -6.68 7.45 6.69
CA VAL A 16 -5.93 8.48 7.39
C VAL A 16 -6.54 8.61 8.77
N GLU A 17 -5.72 8.37 9.79
CA GLU A 17 -6.10 8.45 11.20
C GLU A 17 -5.13 9.39 11.91
N SER A 18 -5.61 10.54 12.38
CA SER A 18 -4.84 11.47 13.21
C SER A 18 -5.42 11.45 14.61
N GLY A 19 -4.58 11.31 15.63
CA GLY A 19 -5.07 11.09 16.98
C GLY A 19 -4.09 10.34 17.88
N PRO A 20 -4.59 9.80 19.01
CA PRO A 20 -3.85 8.85 19.81
C PRO A 20 -3.54 7.58 19.01
N LEU A 21 -2.25 7.26 18.91
CA LEU A 21 -1.69 6.06 18.28
C LEU A 21 -1.61 4.88 19.26
N THR A 22 -2.27 4.99 20.42
CA THR A 22 -2.38 3.94 21.45
C THR A 22 -3.84 3.76 21.87
N THR A 23 -4.18 2.57 22.38
CA THR A 23 -5.50 2.30 22.98
C THR A 23 -5.67 2.94 24.36
N LEU A 24 -4.57 3.32 25.04
CA LEU A 24 -4.61 3.97 26.35
C LEU A 24 -4.75 5.49 26.18
N SER A 25 -5.77 6.08 26.81
CA SER A 25 -6.25 7.45 26.50
C SER A 25 -5.49 8.60 27.19
N SER A 26 -4.60 8.32 28.15
CA SER A 26 -4.02 9.37 29.01
C SER A 26 -2.57 9.77 28.73
N SER A 27 -1.73 8.92 28.12
CA SER A 27 -0.27 9.22 28.02
C SER A 27 0.51 8.70 26.81
N GLY A 28 -0.09 7.99 25.85
CA GLY A 28 0.70 7.39 24.76
C GLY A 28 0.86 8.26 23.51
N PRO A 29 1.58 7.74 22.49
CA PRO A 29 2.01 8.50 21.32
C PRO A 29 0.83 9.12 20.56
N TYR A 30 1.00 10.36 20.09
CA TYR A 30 0.04 11.07 19.26
C TYR A 30 0.63 11.29 17.87
N GLY A 31 -0.17 11.16 16.83
CA GLY A 31 0.37 11.31 15.49
C GLY A 31 -0.64 11.07 14.40
N THR A 32 -0.13 10.85 13.19
CA THR A 32 -0.93 10.58 12.00
C THR A 32 -0.48 9.27 11.36
N PHE A 33 -1.41 8.35 11.22
CA PHE A 33 -1.30 7.13 10.44
C PHE A 33 -1.93 7.35 9.06
N VAL A 34 -1.25 6.88 8.01
CA VAL A 34 -1.74 6.82 6.65
C VAL A 34 -1.58 5.38 6.15
N GLY A 35 -2.58 4.85 5.47
CA GLY A 35 -2.52 3.56 4.81
C GLY A 35 -3.04 3.62 3.38
N VAL A 36 -2.34 2.95 2.47
CA VAL A 36 -2.78 2.66 1.09
C VAL A 36 -2.62 1.16 0.88
N TYR A 37 -3.71 0.50 0.52
CA TYR A 37 -3.80 -0.95 0.42
C TYR A 37 -4.33 -1.30 -0.96
N ASP A 38 -3.45 -1.74 -1.83
CA ASP A 38 -3.75 -2.12 -3.20
C ASP A 38 -4.14 -3.59 -3.20
N GLY A 39 -5.39 -3.89 -3.52
CA GLY A 39 -5.95 -5.24 -3.41
C GLY A 39 -5.91 -5.95 -4.76
N HIS A 40 -5.74 -7.27 -4.76
CA HIS A 40 -5.79 -8.05 -5.99
C HIS A 40 -6.46 -9.41 -5.80
N GLY A 41 -7.14 -9.87 -6.85
CA GLY A 41 -7.90 -11.13 -6.85
C GLY A 41 -9.23 -11.05 -6.09
N GLY A 42 -9.51 -9.91 -5.46
CA GLY A 42 -10.67 -9.58 -4.66
C GLY A 42 -10.34 -8.49 -3.62
N PRO A 43 -11.32 -7.69 -3.17
CA PRO A 43 -11.12 -6.62 -2.19
C PRO A 43 -11.02 -7.13 -0.74
N GLU A 44 -11.14 -8.43 -0.48
CA GLU A 44 -11.27 -8.97 0.88
C GLU A 44 -10.03 -8.70 1.75
N THR A 45 -8.83 -8.87 1.20
CA THR A 45 -7.59 -8.66 1.95
C THR A 45 -7.34 -7.20 2.26
N SER A 46 -7.47 -6.31 1.26
CA SER A 46 -7.28 -4.86 1.45
C SER A 46 -8.29 -4.28 2.44
N ARG A 47 -9.54 -4.75 2.42
CA ARG A 47 -10.57 -4.40 3.41
C ARG A 47 -10.21 -4.90 4.81
N PHE A 48 -9.76 -6.16 4.93
CA PHE A 48 -9.33 -6.69 6.20
C PHE A 48 -8.17 -5.86 6.79
N VAL A 49 -7.18 -5.52 5.98
CA VAL A 49 -6.07 -4.64 6.37
C VAL A 49 -6.59 -3.28 6.86
N ASN A 50 -7.51 -2.66 6.11
CA ASN A 50 -8.13 -1.37 6.47
C ASN A 50 -8.87 -1.42 7.82
N ASP A 51 -9.49 -2.55 8.13
CA ASP A 51 -10.27 -2.74 9.36
C ASP A 51 -9.43 -3.11 10.58
N HIS A 52 -8.21 -3.66 10.40
CA HIS A 52 -7.47 -4.29 11.51
C HIS A 52 -6.09 -3.70 11.77
N LEU A 53 -5.34 -3.32 10.73
CA LEU A 53 -3.91 -3.00 10.85
C LEU A 53 -3.65 -1.85 11.84
N PHE A 54 -4.44 -0.77 11.75
CA PHE A 54 -4.30 0.35 12.68
C PHE A 54 -4.67 0.00 14.12
N HIS A 55 -5.65 -0.89 14.32
CA HIS A 55 -5.99 -1.37 15.66
C HIS A 55 -4.88 -2.23 16.25
N HIS A 56 -4.26 -3.10 15.45
CA HIS A 56 -3.08 -3.85 15.86
C HIS A 56 -1.92 -2.92 16.21
N LEU A 57 -1.65 -1.92 15.37
CA LEU A 57 -0.63 -0.90 15.63
C LEU A 57 -0.88 -0.17 16.95
N LYS A 58 -2.12 0.27 17.21
CA LYS A 58 -2.49 0.91 18.48
C LYS A 58 -2.30 0.01 19.69
N ARG A 59 -2.63 -1.28 19.56
CA ARG A 59 -2.46 -2.27 20.62
C ARG A 59 -0.98 -2.45 20.94
N PHE A 60 -0.15 -2.70 19.94
CA PHE A 60 1.28 -2.93 20.16
C PHE A 60 2.02 -1.66 20.60
N ALA A 61 1.61 -0.47 20.14
CA ALA A 61 2.12 0.79 20.66
C ALA A 61 1.77 1.01 22.14
N ALA A 62 0.60 0.55 22.59
CA ALA A 62 0.24 0.57 24.01
C ALA A 62 1.08 -0.41 24.84
N GLU A 63 1.34 -1.60 24.31
CA GLU A 63 2.17 -2.61 24.98
C GLU A 63 3.64 -2.16 25.13
N GLN A 64 4.14 -1.30 24.24
CA GLN A 64 5.52 -0.80 24.25
C GLN A 64 5.67 0.67 24.68
N ASP A 65 4.57 1.33 25.02
CA ASP A 65 4.48 2.76 25.35
C ASP A 65 5.21 3.70 24.35
N SER A 66 5.30 3.29 23.08
CA SER A 66 6.03 4.02 22.05
C SER A 66 5.67 3.52 20.64
N MET A 67 5.93 4.35 19.63
CA MET A 67 5.92 3.91 18.23
C MET A 67 7.33 3.47 17.83
N SER A 68 7.47 2.27 17.25
CA SER A 68 8.76 1.71 16.87
C SER A 68 8.65 0.82 15.63
N VAL A 69 9.79 0.47 15.05
CA VAL A 69 9.88 -0.52 13.95
C VAL A 69 9.31 -1.88 14.39
N ASP A 70 9.52 -2.27 15.65
CA ASP A 70 9.00 -3.52 16.20
C ASP A 70 7.46 -3.50 16.34
N VAL A 71 6.89 -2.39 16.81
CA VAL A 71 5.43 -2.19 16.86
C VAL A 71 4.81 -2.35 15.47
N ILE A 72 5.43 -1.74 14.45
CA ILE A 72 4.93 -1.82 13.08
C ILE A 72 5.05 -3.27 12.55
N ARG A 73 6.19 -3.93 12.75
CA ARG A 73 6.37 -5.32 12.32
C ARG A 73 5.34 -6.26 12.98
N LYS A 74 5.14 -6.14 14.29
CA LYS A 74 4.11 -6.91 15.02
C LYS A 74 2.69 -6.62 14.52
N ALA A 75 2.40 -5.38 14.15
CA ALA A 75 1.10 -5.03 13.57
C ALA A 75 0.86 -5.71 12.21
N TYR A 76 1.88 -5.74 11.34
CA TYR A 76 1.83 -6.49 10.07
C TYR A 76 1.66 -7.99 10.31
N GLU A 77 2.45 -8.58 11.21
CA GLU A 77 2.36 -10.01 11.58
C GLU A 77 0.96 -10.38 12.08
N ALA A 78 0.42 -9.62 13.04
CA ALA A 78 -0.92 -9.86 13.56
C ALA A 78 -2.02 -9.71 12.50
N THR A 79 -1.82 -8.82 11.53
CA THR A 79 -2.77 -8.62 10.41
C THR A 79 -2.72 -9.79 9.44
N GLU A 80 -1.52 -10.26 9.08
CA GLU A 80 -1.33 -11.46 8.25
C GLU A 80 -1.92 -12.71 8.90
N GLU A 81 -1.57 -12.98 10.17
CA GLU A 81 -2.09 -14.14 10.90
C GLU A 81 -3.61 -14.05 11.10
N GLY A 82 -4.13 -12.84 11.33
CA GLY A 82 -5.57 -12.58 11.38
C GLY A 82 -6.26 -12.98 10.07
N PHE A 83 -5.71 -12.56 8.93
CA PHE A 83 -6.28 -12.89 7.62
C PHE A 83 -6.11 -14.37 7.27
N LEU A 84 -4.97 -14.99 7.61
CA LEU A 84 -4.78 -16.43 7.52
C LEU A 84 -5.87 -17.20 8.28
N GLY A 85 -6.24 -16.74 9.47
CA GLY A 85 -7.37 -17.27 10.23
C GLY A 85 -8.71 -17.15 9.50
N VAL A 86 -8.94 -16.07 8.74
CA VAL A 86 -10.13 -15.92 7.88
C VAL A 86 -10.11 -16.95 6.75
N VAL A 87 -8.96 -17.12 6.07
CA VAL A 87 -8.79 -18.10 5.00
C VAL A 87 -9.05 -19.52 5.52
N ALA A 88 -8.45 -19.90 6.65
CA ALA A 88 -8.63 -21.21 7.26
C ALA A 88 -10.10 -21.52 7.57
N LYS A 89 -10.83 -20.55 8.14
CA LYS A 89 -12.27 -20.69 8.46
C LYS A 89 -13.15 -20.83 7.22
N GLN A 90 -12.81 -20.15 6.13
CA GLN A 90 -13.62 -20.14 4.91
C GLN A 90 -13.19 -21.18 3.87
N TRP A 91 -12.06 -21.86 4.06
CA TRP A 91 -11.42 -22.71 3.06
C TRP A 91 -12.34 -23.75 2.42
N ALA A 92 -13.19 -24.42 3.22
CA ALA A 92 -14.07 -25.47 2.74
C ALA A 92 -15.21 -24.96 1.83
N VAL A 93 -15.63 -23.70 1.99
CA VAL A 93 -16.79 -23.13 1.30
C VAL A 93 -16.39 -22.11 0.23
N LYS A 94 -15.31 -21.35 0.47
CA LYS A 94 -14.84 -20.26 -0.37
C LYS A 94 -13.32 -20.35 -0.57
N PRO A 95 -12.78 -21.41 -1.19
CA PRO A 95 -11.33 -21.64 -1.27
C PRO A 95 -10.57 -20.55 -2.04
N HIS A 96 -11.23 -19.80 -2.93
CA HIS A 96 -10.59 -18.71 -3.66
C HIS A 96 -10.12 -17.56 -2.77
N ILE A 97 -10.60 -17.46 -1.53
CA ILE A 97 -10.11 -16.47 -0.56
C ILE A 97 -8.61 -16.64 -0.26
N ALA A 98 -8.06 -17.84 -0.43
CA ALA A 98 -6.63 -18.08 -0.27
C ALA A 98 -5.79 -17.38 -1.35
N ALA A 99 -6.39 -17.01 -2.49
CA ALA A 99 -5.75 -16.37 -3.63
C ALA A 99 -6.06 -14.88 -3.76
N VAL A 100 -6.67 -14.27 -2.73
CA VAL A 100 -6.80 -12.82 -2.64
C VAL A 100 -5.65 -12.25 -1.80
N GLY A 101 -5.13 -11.10 -2.20
CA GLY A 101 -3.99 -10.46 -1.54
C GLY A 101 -4.08 -8.96 -1.57
N SER A 102 -3.15 -8.31 -0.88
CA SER A 102 -3.02 -6.87 -0.94
C SER A 102 -1.58 -6.42 -0.70
N CYS A 103 -1.09 -5.49 -1.51
CA CYS A 103 0.04 -4.65 -1.15
C CYS A 103 -0.40 -3.73 0.00
N CYS A 104 0.51 -3.42 0.93
CA CYS A 104 0.18 -2.64 2.11
C CYS A 104 1.31 -1.65 2.42
N LEU A 105 1.06 -0.39 2.09
CA LEU A 105 1.90 0.74 2.40
C LEU A 105 1.30 1.52 3.57
N ILE A 106 2.08 1.74 4.61
CA ILE A 106 1.71 2.66 5.70
C ILE A 106 2.76 3.76 5.92
N GLY A 107 2.29 4.89 6.42
CA GLY A 107 3.08 5.97 6.98
C GLY A 107 2.63 6.28 8.39
N VAL A 108 3.56 6.45 9.32
CA VAL A 108 3.27 6.90 10.69
C VAL A 108 4.14 8.11 11.01
N VAL A 109 3.51 9.27 11.18
CA VAL A 109 4.16 10.49 11.65
C VAL A 109 3.91 10.62 13.15
N CYS A 110 4.96 10.49 13.95
CA CYS A 110 4.91 10.53 15.42
C CYS A 110 6.25 11.04 15.97
N ASP A 111 6.23 11.92 16.97
CA ASP A 111 7.42 12.39 17.70
C ASP A 111 8.57 12.87 16.80
N GLY A 112 8.26 13.64 15.75
CA GLY A 112 9.24 14.17 14.80
C GLY A 112 9.84 13.12 13.86
N LYS A 113 9.36 11.87 13.91
CA LYS A 113 9.77 10.78 13.03
C LYS A 113 8.66 10.43 12.06
N LEU A 114 9.08 10.00 10.88
CA LEU A 114 8.25 9.36 9.88
C LEU A 114 8.70 7.91 9.73
N TYR A 115 7.80 6.98 10.02
CA TYR A 115 7.97 5.57 9.71
C TYR A 115 7.23 5.27 8.40
N VAL A 116 7.91 4.64 7.45
CA VAL A 116 7.30 4.14 6.20
C VAL A 116 7.52 2.65 6.15
N ALA A 117 6.44 1.86 6.09
CA ALA A 117 6.51 0.42 5.98
C ALA A 117 5.75 -0.03 4.73
N ASN A 118 6.34 -0.93 3.94
CA ASN A 118 5.77 -1.37 2.68
C ASN A 118 5.89 -2.88 2.48
N VAL A 119 4.82 -3.50 1.98
CA VAL A 119 4.83 -4.81 1.31
C VAL A 119 4.14 -4.65 -0.04
N GLY A 120 4.76 -5.15 -1.10
CA GLY A 120 4.30 -4.91 -2.46
C GLY A 120 4.92 -3.66 -3.09
N ASP A 121 4.19 -3.02 -3.99
CA ASP A 121 4.68 -2.02 -4.96
C ASP A 121 3.90 -0.72 -4.99
N SER A 122 3.04 -0.50 -3.99
CA SER A 122 2.68 0.85 -3.56
C SER A 122 3.93 1.62 -3.14
N ARG A 123 3.92 2.95 -3.29
CA ARG A 123 5.09 3.80 -3.03
C ARG A 123 4.76 5.07 -2.24
N ALA A 124 5.67 5.43 -1.33
CA ALA A 124 5.69 6.69 -0.59
C ALA A 124 6.83 7.59 -1.07
N VAL A 125 6.51 8.84 -1.38
CA VAL A 125 7.45 9.85 -1.89
C VAL A 125 7.35 11.13 -1.06
N LEU A 126 8.48 11.64 -0.59
CA LEU A 126 8.63 12.91 0.10
C LEU A 126 9.00 14.02 -0.88
N GLY A 127 8.25 15.12 -0.85
CA GLY A 127 8.65 16.38 -1.47
C GLY A 127 9.53 17.18 -0.51
N LYS A 128 10.82 17.32 -0.86
CA LYS A 128 11.82 18.00 -0.03
C LYS A 128 12.37 19.24 -0.73
N VAL A 129 12.33 20.38 -0.06
CA VAL A 129 12.86 21.65 -0.60
C VAL A 129 14.39 21.63 -0.59
N ILE A 130 14.99 21.92 -1.73
CA ILE A 130 16.41 22.20 -1.86
C ILE A 130 16.63 23.66 -1.45
N LYS A 131 17.19 23.89 -0.25
CA LYS A 131 17.37 25.24 0.32
C LYS A 131 18.09 26.23 -0.60
N ALA A 132 19.03 25.75 -1.42
CA ALA A 132 19.81 26.59 -2.32
C ALA A 132 19.00 27.14 -3.51
N THR A 133 18.04 26.37 -4.03
CA THR A 133 17.30 26.71 -5.27
C THR A 133 15.83 27.02 -5.00
N GLY A 134 15.27 26.56 -3.88
CA GLY A 134 13.83 26.60 -3.60
C GLY A 134 13.03 25.54 -4.36
N GLU A 135 13.68 24.72 -5.18
CA GLU A 135 13.06 23.61 -5.91
C GLU A 135 12.70 22.47 -4.95
N VAL A 136 11.69 21.67 -5.31
CA VAL A 136 11.28 20.51 -4.53
C VAL A 136 11.71 19.24 -5.23
N ASN A 137 12.61 18.50 -4.59
CA ASN A 137 13.08 17.21 -5.07
C ASN A 137 12.22 16.08 -4.52
N ALA A 138 11.99 15.06 -5.33
CA ALA A 138 11.33 13.84 -4.92
C ALA A 138 12.32 12.86 -4.26
N LEU A 139 12.03 12.46 -3.02
CA LEU A 139 12.74 11.40 -2.31
C LEU A 139 11.80 10.22 -2.07
N GLN A 140 12.09 9.07 -2.69
CA GLN A 140 11.36 7.84 -2.43
C GLN A 140 11.76 7.27 -1.07
N LEU A 141 10.76 6.98 -0.23
CA LEU A 141 10.97 6.48 1.15
C LEU A 141 10.71 4.98 1.29
N SER A 142 9.98 4.38 0.35
CA SER A 142 9.60 2.96 0.38
C SER A 142 10.41 2.13 -0.61
N ALA A 143 10.91 0.98 -0.16
CA ALA A 143 11.36 -0.07 -1.07
C ALA A 143 10.15 -0.74 -1.74
N GLU A 144 10.25 -1.01 -3.04
CA GLU A 144 9.22 -1.71 -3.82
C GLU A 144 9.58 -3.18 -3.99
N HIS A 145 8.57 -4.04 -3.93
CA HIS A 145 8.73 -5.49 -3.95
C HIS A 145 8.19 -6.10 -5.25
N ASN A 146 8.34 -5.42 -6.38
CA ASN A 146 7.89 -5.88 -7.70
C ASN A 146 9.04 -6.56 -8.46
N VAL A 147 8.80 -7.74 -9.06
CA VAL A 147 9.83 -8.47 -9.82
C VAL A 147 10.16 -7.87 -11.18
N SER A 148 9.56 -6.75 -11.58
CA SER A 148 10.10 -5.93 -12.66
C SER A 148 11.48 -5.36 -12.31
N ILE A 149 11.74 -5.12 -11.01
CA ILE A 149 12.99 -4.61 -10.46
C ILE A 149 14.01 -5.74 -10.38
N GLU A 150 15.20 -5.53 -10.95
CA GLU A 150 16.27 -6.54 -11.03
C GLU A 150 16.74 -7.01 -9.65
N SER A 151 16.92 -6.11 -8.68
CA SER A 151 17.34 -6.49 -7.32
C SER A 151 16.33 -7.39 -6.61
N VAL A 152 15.03 -7.16 -6.81
CA VAL A 152 13.97 -8.01 -6.27
C VAL A 152 14.00 -9.39 -6.94
N ARG A 153 14.30 -9.46 -8.24
CA ARG A 153 14.50 -10.75 -8.93
C ARG A 153 15.68 -11.52 -8.35
N GLN A 154 16.80 -10.85 -8.12
CA GLN A 154 17.99 -11.45 -7.52
C GLN A 154 17.73 -11.95 -6.09
N GLU A 155 16.98 -11.18 -5.28
CA GLU A 155 16.53 -11.61 -3.96
C GLU A 155 15.68 -12.88 -4.05
N MET A 156 14.68 -12.91 -4.94
CA MET A 156 13.82 -14.07 -5.13
C MET A 156 14.60 -15.33 -5.52
N HIS A 157 15.57 -15.21 -6.44
CA HIS A 157 16.45 -16.33 -6.82
C HIS A 157 17.36 -16.77 -5.66
N SER A 158 17.84 -15.83 -4.84
CA SER A 158 18.69 -16.14 -3.68
C SER A 158 17.93 -16.87 -2.57
N LEU A 159 16.66 -16.55 -2.36
CA LEU A 159 15.77 -17.24 -1.42
C LEU A 159 15.28 -18.59 -1.95
N HIS A 160 15.29 -18.77 -3.27
CA HIS A 160 14.82 -19.96 -3.96
C HIS A 160 15.87 -20.55 -4.93
N PRO A 161 17.08 -20.92 -4.43
CA PRO A 161 18.18 -21.36 -5.29
C PRO A 161 17.88 -22.66 -6.04
N ASP A 162 16.91 -23.45 -5.57
CA ASP A 162 16.48 -24.71 -6.17
C ASP A 162 15.22 -24.58 -7.04
N ASP A 163 14.73 -23.37 -7.31
CA ASP A 163 13.57 -23.11 -8.17
C ASP A 163 13.95 -22.15 -9.31
N SER A 164 14.40 -22.73 -10.42
CA SER A 164 14.75 -21.96 -11.63
C SER A 164 13.56 -21.21 -12.25
N HIS A 165 12.33 -21.54 -11.84
CA HIS A 165 11.10 -20.92 -12.30
C HIS A 165 10.46 -20.01 -11.24
N ILE A 166 11.21 -19.61 -10.20
CA ILE A 166 10.70 -18.73 -9.14
C ILE A 166 10.20 -17.41 -9.72
N VAL A 167 10.93 -16.84 -10.69
CA VAL A 167 10.55 -15.64 -11.43
C VAL A 167 10.69 -15.94 -12.92
N VAL A 168 9.64 -15.67 -13.70
CA VAL A 168 9.62 -15.93 -15.14
C VAL A 168 9.05 -14.74 -15.90
N LEU A 169 9.54 -14.50 -17.11
CA LEU A 169 8.98 -13.51 -18.02
C LEU A 169 7.79 -14.13 -18.75
N LYS A 170 6.58 -13.60 -18.53
CA LYS A 170 5.33 -14.08 -19.15
C LYS A 170 4.61 -12.91 -19.81
N HIS A 171 4.40 -12.99 -21.12
CA HIS A 171 3.83 -11.90 -21.92
C HIS A 171 4.56 -10.56 -21.71
N ASN A 172 5.90 -10.58 -21.73
CA ASN A 172 6.77 -9.42 -21.49
C ASN A 172 6.65 -8.77 -20.10
N VAL A 173 6.05 -9.47 -19.13
CA VAL A 173 5.94 -9.03 -17.74
C VAL A 173 6.58 -10.07 -16.82
N TRP A 174 7.51 -9.64 -15.96
CA TRP A 174 8.12 -10.50 -14.95
C TRP A 174 7.08 -10.90 -13.91
N ARG A 175 6.99 -12.19 -13.59
CA ARG A 175 6.01 -12.71 -12.61
C ARG A 175 6.63 -13.80 -11.75
N VAL A 176 6.35 -13.75 -10.45
CA VAL A 176 6.60 -14.83 -9.49
C VAL A 176 5.75 -16.04 -9.86
N LYS A 177 6.41 -17.18 -10.11
CA LYS A 177 5.82 -18.43 -10.64
C LYS A 177 4.92 -18.26 -11.87
N GLY A 178 5.05 -17.15 -12.62
CA GLY A 178 4.19 -16.84 -13.75
C GLY A 178 2.78 -16.38 -13.38
N ILE A 179 2.55 -16.00 -12.11
CA ILE A 179 1.23 -15.66 -11.55
C ILE A 179 1.14 -14.17 -11.22
N ILE A 180 1.97 -13.66 -10.29
CA ILE A 180 1.85 -12.31 -9.70
C ILE A 180 3.15 -11.51 -9.87
N GLN A 181 3.08 -10.17 -9.86
CA GLN A 181 4.25 -9.29 -10.04
C GLN A 181 4.94 -8.91 -8.72
N VAL A 182 4.22 -8.95 -7.59
CA VAL A 182 4.81 -8.67 -6.28
C VAL A 182 5.43 -9.92 -5.65
N SER A 183 6.53 -9.72 -4.94
CA SER A 183 7.23 -10.72 -4.11
C SER A 183 6.78 -10.69 -2.64
N ARG A 184 6.07 -9.63 -2.24
CA ARG A 184 5.55 -9.46 -0.89
C ARG A 184 4.12 -8.93 -0.92
N SER A 185 3.27 -9.42 -0.03
CA SER A 185 1.88 -9.00 0.14
C SER A 185 1.35 -9.44 1.50
N ILE A 186 0.26 -8.86 1.98
CA ILE A 186 -0.64 -9.48 2.97
C ILE A 186 -1.62 -10.38 2.21
N GLY A 187 -2.01 -11.52 2.78
CA GLY A 187 -2.87 -12.49 2.09
C GLY A 187 -2.08 -13.36 1.10
N ASP A 188 -2.62 -13.68 -0.07
CA ASP A 188 -2.02 -14.65 -1.02
C ASP A 188 -1.57 -15.95 -0.34
N VAL A 189 -2.35 -16.41 0.64
CA VAL A 189 -2.00 -17.52 1.53
C VAL A 189 -1.62 -18.77 0.74
N TYR A 190 -2.24 -19.01 -0.42
CA TYR A 190 -1.89 -20.11 -1.31
C TYR A 190 -0.44 -20.10 -1.83
N LEU A 191 0.27 -18.98 -1.78
CA LEU A 191 1.69 -18.85 -2.12
C LEU A 191 2.60 -18.75 -0.90
N LYS A 192 2.06 -18.92 0.31
CA LYS A 192 2.80 -18.88 1.57
C LYS A 192 2.70 -20.19 2.34
N LYS A 193 1.59 -20.91 2.18
CA LYS A 193 1.22 -22.08 2.96
C LYS A 193 0.75 -23.20 2.02
N SER A 194 1.53 -24.27 1.94
CA SER A 194 1.30 -25.39 1.01
C SER A 194 -0.07 -26.05 1.18
N GLU A 195 -0.61 -26.04 2.40
CA GLU A 195 -1.92 -26.57 2.73
C GLU A 195 -3.09 -25.82 2.06
N PHE A 196 -2.86 -24.60 1.56
CA PHE A 196 -3.82 -23.82 0.78
C PHE A 196 -3.51 -23.78 -0.71
N ASN A 197 -2.47 -24.49 -1.19
CA ASN A 197 -2.18 -24.68 -2.62
C ASN A 197 -2.58 -26.09 -3.09
N LYS A 198 -3.81 -26.48 -2.80
CA LYS A 198 -4.37 -27.80 -3.13
C LYS A 198 -5.88 -27.72 -3.30
N GLU A 199 -6.52 -28.83 -3.67
CA GLU A 199 -7.99 -28.89 -3.71
C GLU A 199 -8.58 -28.54 -2.33
N PRO A 200 -9.65 -27.72 -2.27
CA PRO A 200 -10.53 -27.32 -3.38
C PRO A 200 -10.17 -26.00 -4.11
N LEU A 201 -8.94 -25.46 -3.98
CA LEU A 201 -8.53 -24.28 -4.76
C LEU A 201 -8.57 -24.55 -6.27
N TYR A 202 -9.09 -23.58 -7.01
CA TYR A 202 -9.21 -23.67 -8.46
C TYR A 202 -7.86 -23.92 -9.13
N THR A 203 -7.84 -24.80 -10.13
CA THR A 203 -6.64 -25.22 -10.87
C THR A 203 -5.80 -24.07 -11.41
N LYS A 204 -6.44 -22.94 -11.79
CA LYS A 204 -5.72 -21.76 -12.29
C LYS A 204 -4.78 -21.11 -11.27
N TYR A 205 -4.98 -21.33 -9.97
CA TYR A 205 -4.12 -20.81 -8.89
C TYR A 205 -3.15 -21.86 -8.34
N ARG A 206 -3.37 -23.14 -8.64
CA ARG A 206 -2.52 -24.22 -8.13
C ARG A 206 -1.17 -24.22 -8.85
N LEU A 207 -0.09 -24.34 -8.08
CA LEU A 207 1.25 -24.51 -8.61
C LEU A 207 1.38 -25.91 -9.22
N ARG A 208 2.20 -26.04 -10.26
CA ARG A 208 2.49 -27.34 -10.89
C ARG A 208 3.27 -28.27 -9.96
N GLU A 209 4.17 -27.68 -9.18
CA GLU A 209 5.02 -28.38 -8.23
C GLU A 209 4.71 -27.89 -6.81
N PRO A 210 4.70 -28.79 -5.80
CA PRO A 210 4.48 -28.40 -4.42
C PRO A 210 5.52 -27.39 -3.93
N MET A 211 5.06 -26.39 -3.16
CA MET A 211 5.94 -25.46 -2.46
C MET A 211 6.79 -26.20 -1.42
N LYS A 212 8.11 -25.99 -1.46
CA LYS A 212 9.03 -26.43 -0.40
C LYS A 212 9.16 -25.39 0.73
N ARG A 213 8.88 -24.12 0.42
CA ARG A 213 8.94 -22.97 1.33
C ARG A 213 7.97 -21.88 0.85
N PRO A 214 7.60 -20.91 1.70
CA PRO A 214 6.79 -19.77 1.28
C PRO A 214 7.43 -19.04 0.09
N ILE A 215 6.65 -18.78 -0.96
CA ILE A 215 7.10 -18.08 -2.16
C ILE A 215 7.01 -16.56 -1.99
N LEU A 216 5.94 -16.07 -1.36
CA LEU A 216 5.77 -14.67 -1.02
C LEU A 216 6.05 -14.43 0.46
N SER A 217 6.47 -13.21 0.79
CA SER A 217 6.62 -12.76 2.19
C SER A 217 5.55 -11.74 2.59
N TRP A 218 5.15 -11.73 3.86
CA TRP A 218 4.33 -10.67 4.45
C TRP A 218 5.17 -9.60 5.16
N GLU A 219 6.49 -9.80 5.26
CA GLU A 219 7.34 -8.95 6.08
C GLU A 219 7.61 -7.59 5.41
N PRO A 220 7.28 -6.47 6.08
CA PRO A 220 7.49 -5.15 5.52
C PRO A 220 8.96 -4.73 5.49
N SER A 221 9.34 -4.04 4.42
CA SER A 221 10.52 -3.18 4.45
C SER A 221 10.16 -1.88 5.15
N ILE A 222 10.93 -1.49 6.17
CA ILE A 222 10.63 -0.33 7.03
C ILE A 222 11.77 0.69 6.96
N THR A 223 11.44 1.91 6.59
CA THR A 223 12.33 3.08 6.62
C THR A 223 11.91 4.01 7.76
N VAL A 224 12.88 4.52 8.51
CA VAL A 224 12.66 5.58 9.51
C VAL A 224 13.36 6.84 9.04
N HIS A 225 12.62 7.94 8.96
CA HIS A 225 13.12 9.23 8.53
C HIS A 225 12.87 10.27 9.62
N ASP A 226 13.94 10.95 10.05
CA ASP A 226 13.82 12.08 10.98
C ASP A 226 13.34 13.31 10.20
N LEU A 227 12.14 13.79 10.54
CA LEU A 227 11.52 14.91 9.83
C LEU A 227 12.35 16.18 9.99
N GLN A 228 12.64 16.81 8.86
CA GLN A 228 13.44 18.02 8.77
C GLN A 228 12.57 19.22 8.36
N PRO A 229 12.98 20.46 8.67
CA PRO A 229 12.23 21.67 8.28
C PRO A 229 12.06 21.86 6.76
N ASP A 230 12.87 21.19 5.94
CA ASP A 230 12.79 21.24 4.47
C ASP A 230 11.86 20.15 3.89
N ASP A 231 11.34 19.24 4.71
CA ASP A 231 10.35 18.24 4.32
C ASP A 231 8.95 18.88 4.26
N GLN A 232 8.33 18.95 3.07
CA GLN A 232 7.11 19.74 2.86
C GLN A 232 5.83 18.90 2.85
N PHE A 233 5.86 17.77 2.17
CA PHE A 233 4.68 16.91 2.01
C PHE A 233 5.06 15.50 1.61
N LEU A 234 4.16 14.56 1.89
CA LEU A 234 4.29 13.14 1.56
C LEU A 234 3.18 12.74 0.61
N ILE A 235 3.51 11.95 -0.40
CA ILE A 235 2.58 11.32 -1.34
C ILE A 235 2.64 9.82 -1.11
N TYR A 236 1.51 9.23 -0.72
CA TYR A 236 1.32 7.78 -0.66
C TYR A 236 0.35 7.39 -1.77
N ALA A 237 0.73 6.42 -2.60
CA ALA A 237 -0.16 5.94 -3.64
C ALA A 237 0.08 4.48 -4.04
N SER A 238 -0.98 3.85 -4.57
CA SER A 238 -0.92 2.53 -5.21
C SER A 238 -0.14 2.60 -6.53
N ASP A 239 0.23 1.44 -7.06
CA ASP A 239 1.03 1.35 -8.28
C ASP A 239 0.34 2.01 -9.48
N GLY A 240 -1.00 2.03 -9.50
CA GLY A 240 -1.80 2.68 -10.54
C GLY A 240 -1.47 4.17 -10.76
N LEU A 241 -0.92 4.86 -9.75
CA LEU A 241 -0.34 6.20 -9.94
C LEU A 241 1.07 6.11 -10.55
N TRP A 242 1.93 5.29 -9.97
CA TRP A 242 3.37 5.22 -10.25
C TRP A 242 3.71 4.52 -11.57
N GLU A 243 2.79 3.74 -12.13
CA GLU A 243 2.86 3.26 -13.51
C GLU A 243 2.71 4.40 -14.53
N GLN A 244 2.09 5.52 -14.12
CA GLN A 244 1.77 6.63 -15.01
C GLN A 244 2.66 7.85 -14.81
N LEU A 245 3.04 8.15 -13.57
CA LEU A 245 3.84 9.32 -13.23
C LEU A 245 5.15 8.92 -12.56
N SER A 246 6.23 9.62 -12.91
CA SER A 246 7.47 9.58 -12.14
C SER A 246 7.30 10.27 -10.78
N ASN A 247 8.23 9.97 -9.86
CA ASN A 247 8.26 10.59 -8.54
C ASN A 247 8.35 12.13 -8.63
N GLN A 248 9.17 12.63 -9.54
CA GLN A 248 9.41 14.06 -9.70
C GLN A 248 8.19 14.77 -10.32
N GLU A 249 7.55 14.20 -11.34
CA GLU A 249 6.32 14.76 -11.91
C GLU A 249 5.20 14.87 -10.85
N ALA A 250 5.05 13.85 -10.00
CA ALA A 250 4.06 13.88 -8.92
C ALA A 250 4.36 15.00 -7.90
N VAL A 251 5.62 15.15 -7.51
CA VAL A 251 6.08 16.23 -6.60
C VAL A 251 5.86 17.62 -7.21
N GLU A 252 6.18 17.80 -8.49
CA GLU A 252 5.96 19.06 -9.21
C GLU A 252 4.47 19.41 -9.32
N ILE A 253 3.60 18.41 -9.55
CA ILE A 253 2.15 18.63 -9.53
C ILE A 253 1.71 19.14 -8.16
N VAL A 254 2.17 18.52 -7.06
CA VAL A 254 1.82 18.94 -5.69
C VAL A 254 2.35 20.33 -5.37
N GLN A 255 3.58 20.64 -5.77
CA GLN A 255 4.21 21.92 -5.49
C GLN A 255 3.54 23.09 -6.24
N ASN A 256 3.19 22.88 -7.51
CA ASN A 256 2.74 23.97 -8.39
C ASN A 256 1.22 24.19 -8.39
N HIS A 257 0.47 23.54 -7.49
CA HIS A 257 -0.98 23.62 -7.45
C HIS A 257 -1.54 23.79 -6.02
N PRO A 258 -2.78 24.33 -5.90
CA PRO A 258 -3.43 24.45 -4.59
C PRO A 258 -3.57 23.11 -3.88
N ARG A 259 -3.37 23.13 -2.55
CA ARG A 259 -3.54 21.94 -1.68
C ARG A 259 -4.93 21.33 -1.80
N ASN A 260 -5.97 22.16 -1.91
CA ASN A 260 -7.34 21.69 -2.06
C ASN A 260 -7.52 20.94 -3.38
N GLY A 261 -7.95 19.68 -3.30
CA GLY A 261 -8.16 18.82 -4.47
C GLY A 261 -6.88 18.24 -5.07
N ILE A 262 -5.72 18.38 -4.41
CA ILE A 262 -4.44 17.98 -5.02
C ILE A 262 -4.35 16.48 -5.33
N ALA A 263 -4.86 15.62 -4.45
CA ALA A 263 -4.90 14.18 -4.71
C ALA A 263 -5.74 13.83 -5.95
N ARG A 264 -6.86 14.54 -6.18
CA ARG A 264 -7.68 14.36 -7.40
C ARG A 264 -6.94 14.83 -8.65
N ARG A 265 -6.08 15.84 -8.52
CA ARG A 265 -5.25 16.34 -9.61
C ARG A 265 -4.17 15.33 -10.01
N LEU A 266 -3.53 14.68 -9.03
CA LEU A 266 -2.59 13.58 -9.29
C LEU A 266 -3.28 12.42 -10.01
N VAL A 267 -4.45 11.99 -9.53
CA VAL A 267 -5.26 10.96 -10.22
C VAL A 267 -5.60 11.38 -11.65
N LYS A 268 -6.05 12.64 -11.84
CA LYS A 268 -6.37 13.15 -13.19
C LYS A 268 -5.15 13.14 -14.11
N ALA A 269 -3.97 13.55 -13.62
CA ALA A 269 -2.75 13.55 -14.40
C ALA A 269 -2.35 12.13 -14.82
N ALA A 270 -2.41 11.16 -13.90
CA ALA A 270 -2.15 9.76 -14.21
C ALA A 270 -3.12 9.21 -15.26
N LEU A 271 -4.42 9.51 -15.16
CA LEU A 271 -5.40 9.11 -16.17
C LEU A 271 -5.18 9.78 -17.54
N GLN A 272 -4.68 11.02 -17.57
CA GLN A 272 -4.31 11.69 -18.81
C GLN A 272 -3.10 11.00 -19.48
N GLU A 273 -2.09 10.61 -18.71
CA GLU A 273 -0.94 9.88 -19.24
C GLU A 273 -1.33 8.45 -19.68
N ALA A 274 -2.18 7.76 -18.92
CA ALA A 274 -2.73 6.46 -19.31
C ALA A 274 -3.51 6.54 -20.64
N ALA A 275 -4.35 7.57 -20.81
CA ALA A 275 -5.06 7.82 -22.06
C ALA A 275 -4.10 8.11 -23.22
N LYS A 276 -3.06 8.91 -22.99
CA LYS A 276 -2.04 9.24 -23.99
C LYS A 276 -1.25 8.01 -24.45
N LYS A 277 -0.85 7.11 -23.54
CA LYS A 277 -0.19 5.81 -23.86
C LYS A 277 -1.07 4.89 -24.73
N ARG A 278 -2.38 5.13 -24.76
CA ARG A 278 -3.37 4.41 -25.56
C ARG A 278 -3.90 5.24 -26.73
N GLU A 279 -3.23 6.35 -27.06
CA GLU A 279 -3.57 7.25 -28.16
C GLU A 279 -5.03 7.73 -28.14
N MET A 280 -5.60 7.90 -26.94
CA MET A 280 -7.00 8.29 -26.76
C MET A 280 -7.17 9.55 -25.92
N ARG A 281 -8.34 10.19 -26.00
CA ARG A 281 -8.65 11.35 -25.16
C ARG A 281 -9.01 10.89 -23.75
N TYR A 282 -8.60 11.67 -22.75
CA TYR A 282 -9.03 11.50 -21.36
C TYR A 282 -10.57 11.44 -21.21
N SER A 283 -11.31 12.22 -22.02
CA SER A 283 -12.77 12.19 -22.03
C SER A 283 -13.35 10.84 -22.47
N ASP A 284 -12.65 10.12 -23.34
CA ASP A 284 -13.10 8.85 -23.89
C ASP A 284 -12.76 7.72 -22.91
N LEU A 285 -11.58 7.77 -22.28
CA LEU A 285 -11.20 6.87 -21.20
C LEU A 285 -12.23 6.89 -20.05
N ASN A 286 -12.70 8.08 -19.67
CA ASN A 286 -13.69 8.24 -18.60
C ASN A 286 -15.07 7.65 -18.91
N LYS A 287 -15.40 7.44 -20.19
CA LYS A 287 -16.66 6.83 -20.62
C LYS A 287 -16.58 5.30 -20.66
N ILE A 288 -15.37 4.73 -20.65
CA ILE A 288 -15.19 3.27 -20.64
C ILE A 288 -15.72 2.72 -19.31
N GLU A 289 -16.55 1.70 -19.40
CA GLU A 289 -17.12 1.03 -18.23
C GLU A 289 -16.03 0.42 -17.33
N ARG A 290 -16.32 0.36 -16.02
CA ARG A 290 -15.47 -0.32 -15.05
C ARG A 290 -15.31 -1.80 -15.45
N GLY A 291 -14.19 -2.41 -15.07
CA GLY A 291 -13.79 -3.73 -15.56
C GLY A 291 -13.12 -3.69 -16.93
N VAL A 292 -13.76 -3.08 -17.93
CA VAL A 292 -13.13 -2.85 -19.24
C VAL A 292 -12.01 -1.82 -19.11
N ARG A 293 -12.23 -0.78 -18.30
CA ARG A 293 -11.27 0.30 -18.02
C ARG A 293 -9.93 -0.22 -17.45
N ARG A 294 -9.93 -1.39 -16.81
CA ARG A 294 -8.72 -2.04 -16.27
C ARG A 294 -7.63 -2.31 -17.33
N HIS A 295 -7.99 -2.42 -18.61
CA HIS A 295 -7.02 -2.57 -19.70
C HIS A 295 -6.20 -1.30 -19.98
N PHE A 296 -6.61 -0.17 -19.41
CA PHE A 296 -6.03 1.16 -19.66
C PHE A 296 -5.25 1.68 -18.45
N HIS A 297 -5.77 1.46 -17.23
CA HIS A 297 -5.11 1.82 -15.98
C HIS A 297 -5.59 0.90 -14.85
N ASP A 298 -4.88 0.86 -13.72
CA ASP A 298 -5.32 0.18 -12.51
C ASP A 298 -6.23 1.05 -11.62
N ASP A 299 -6.78 0.49 -10.54
CA ASP A 299 -7.29 1.32 -9.45
C ASP A 299 -6.19 2.29 -9.00
N ILE A 300 -6.54 3.56 -8.75
CA ILE A 300 -5.56 4.57 -8.32
C ILE A 300 -6.04 5.18 -7.03
N THR A 301 -5.24 5.02 -5.97
CA THR A 301 -5.46 5.63 -4.67
C THR A 301 -4.30 6.56 -4.35
N VAL A 302 -4.62 7.78 -3.91
CA VAL A 302 -3.61 8.79 -3.58
C VAL A 302 -3.97 9.49 -2.26
N VAL A 303 -3.02 9.53 -1.34
CA VAL A 303 -3.05 10.35 -0.13
C VAL A 303 -1.88 11.34 -0.18
N VAL A 304 -2.16 12.63 0.01
CA VAL A 304 -1.14 13.66 0.16
C VAL A 304 -1.25 14.25 1.56
N LEU A 305 -0.17 14.17 2.33
CA LEU A 305 -0.05 14.75 3.68
C LEU A 305 0.88 15.95 3.61
N PHE A 306 0.40 17.14 3.95
CA PHE A 306 1.26 18.33 4.09
C PHE A 306 1.80 18.40 5.50
N LEU A 307 3.11 18.59 5.62
CA LEU A 307 3.81 18.72 6.89
C LEU A 307 3.80 20.19 7.30
N ASP A 308 3.41 20.45 8.55
CA ASP A 308 3.55 21.79 9.14
C ASP A 308 4.85 21.85 9.93
N THR A 309 5.84 22.50 9.33
CA THR A 309 7.19 22.60 9.88
C THR A 309 7.23 23.43 11.18
N ASN A 310 6.25 24.29 11.42
CA ASN A 310 6.12 25.04 12.67
C ASN A 310 5.66 24.16 13.85
N LEU A 311 5.01 23.04 13.55
CA LEU A 311 4.52 22.09 14.55
C LEU A 311 5.53 20.99 14.86
N LEU A 312 6.53 20.76 13.99
CA LEU A 312 7.58 19.76 14.22
C LEU A 312 8.36 20.00 15.52
N SER A 313 8.64 21.26 15.87
CA SER A 313 9.33 21.64 17.11
C SER A 313 8.48 21.52 18.37
N ARG A 314 7.14 21.39 18.23
CA ARG A 314 6.16 21.33 19.33
C ARG A 314 5.39 20.00 19.37
N ALA A 315 5.77 19.04 18.53
CA ALA A 315 5.03 17.81 18.24
C ALA A 315 4.70 16.97 19.49
N SER A 316 5.55 17.01 20.52
CA SER A 316 5.33 16.31 21.79
C SER A 316 4.28 16.94 22.70
N SER A 317 3.78 18.15 22.40
CA SER A 317 2.93 18.95 23.31
C SER A 317 1.55 19.31 22.76
N LEU A 318 1.29 19.11 21.45
CA LEU A 318 0.07 19.57 20.79
C LEU A 318 -0.87 18.43 20.44
N LYS A 319 -1.98 18.35 21.18
CA LYS A 319 -3.13 17.50 20.82
C LYS A 319 -3.91 18.18 19.70
N THR A 320 -3.74 17.72 18.46
CA THR A 320 -4.57 18.17 17.32
C THR A 320 -5.92 17.45 17.33
N PRO A 321 -6.98 17.98 16.70
CA PRO A 321 -8.26 17.28 16.60
C PRO A 321 -8.10 15.90 15.96
N SER A 322 -8.79 14.89 16.49
CA SER A 322 -8.77 13.57 15.88
C SER A 322 -9.47 13.59 14.52
N VAL A 323 -8.85 12.98 13.51
CA VAL A 323 -9.37 12.89 12.14
C VAL A 323 -9.36 11.42 11.75
N SER A 324 -10.48 10.90 11.27
CA SER A 324 -10.59 9.55 10.70
C SER A 324 -11.23 9.67 9.33
N ILE A 325 -10.49 9.27 8.29
CA ILE A 325 -10.94 9.30 6.90
C ILE A 325 -10.58 7.95 6.29
N ARG A 326 -11.55 7.30 5.65
CA ARG A 326 -11.34 6.04 4.92
C ARG A 326 -11.76 6.18 3.46
N GLY A 327 -11.01 5.55 2.57
CA GLY A 327 -11.25 5.48 1.13
C GLY A 327 -11.35 4.03 0.67
N GLY A 328 -12.20 3.77 -0.32
CA GLY A 328 -12.58 2.42 -0.76
C GLY A 328 -14.08 2.19 -0.55
N GLY A 329 -14.77 1.57 -1.53
CA GLY A 329 -16.21 1.26 -1.43
C GLY A 329 -16.42 -0.04 -0.64
N ILE A 330 -17.36 -0.19 0.28
CA ILE A 330 -18.60 0.51 0.62
C ILE A 330 -18.54 0.89 2.10
N THR A 331 -18.99 2.09 2.47
CA THR A 331 -19.34 2.41 3.87
C THR A 331 -20.48 1.48 4.27
N LEU A 332 -20.19 0.35 4.93
CA LEU A 332 -21.25 -0.43 5.54
C LEU A 332 -21.95 0.50 6.56
N PRO A 333 -23.28 0.63 6.53
CA PRO A 333 -23.97 1.41 7.54
C PRO A 333 -23.56 0.86 8.90
N LYS A 334 -23.17 1.77 9.82
CA LYS A 334 -23.03 1.43 11.24
C LYS A 334 -24.30 0.67 11.61
N LYS A 335 -24.17 -0.60 12.02
CA LYS A 335 -25.30 -1.30 12.65
C LYS A 335 -25.77 -0.39 13.79
N LEU A 336 -27.05 0.01 13.71
CA LEU A 336 -27.76 0.73 14.76
C LEU A 336 -27.76 -0.06 16.06
#